data_AF-A0AAE0ZUH4-F1
#
_entry.id   AF-A0AAE0ZUH4-F1
#
_cell.length_a   1.000
_cell.length_b   1.000
_cell.length_c   1.000
_cell.angle_alpha   90.00
_cell.angle_beta   90.00
_cell.angle_gamma   90.00
#
_symmetry.space_group_name_H-M   'P 1'
#
loop_
_entity.id
_entity.type
_entity.pdbx_description
1 polymer ?
#
loop_
_entity_poly.entity_id
_entity_poly.type
_entity_poly.pdbx_seq_one_letter_code
_entity_poly.pdbx_strand_id
1 'polypeptide(L)'
;MKGTASPKFLSEFQYEVIKGTTSPKFLSEFQYEVIKGTASPKFLSEFLYEVIKGTTSLNFVSEFQHEVIEVRMFHGERDSGQLPVVLS
;
A
#
# COMPACT_ATOMS: atom_id res chain seq x y z
N MET A 1 15.81 9.69 -9.32
CA MET A 1 14.71 10.48 -8.74
C MET A 1 13.78 9.54 -7.98
N LYS A 2 13.69 9.65 -6.65
CA LYS A 2 12.60 9.03 -5.87
C LYS A 2 11.42 10.01 -5.90
N GLY A 3 10.57 9.90 -6.91
CA GLY A 3 9.37 10.72 -7.03
C GLY A 3 8.21 10.03 -6.31
N THR A 4 7.68 10.65 -5.26
CA THR A 4 6.38 10.28 -4.70
C THR A 4 5.29 10.69 -5.68
N ALA A 5 4.56 9.72 -6.23
CA ALA A 5 3.43 9.97 -7.12
C ALA A 5 2.11 9.86 -6.36
N SER A 6 1.20 10.81 -6.62
CA SER A 6 -0.15 10.87 -6.04
C SER A 6 -1.21 11.04 -7.14
N PRO A 7 -1.41 10.01 -7.98
CA PRO A 7 -2.39 10.06 -9.07
C PRO A 7 -3.82 10.10 -8.52
N LYS A 8 -4.74 10.59 -9.35
CA LYS A 8 -6.18 10.61 -9.07
C LYS A 8 -6.90 9.85 -10.18
N PHE A 9 -7.81 8.97 -9.80
CA PHE A 9 -8.58 8.18 -10.74
C PHE A 9 -10.08 8.27 -10.45
N LEU A 10 -10.85 8.38 -11.52
CA LEU A 10 -12.30 8.47 -11.51
C LEU A 10 -12.86 7.52 -12.58
N SER A 11 -13.71 6.58 -12.16
CA SER A 11 -14.40 5.63 -13.04
C SER A 11 -15.65 5.10 -12.33
N GLU A 12 -16.53 4.39 -13.02
CA GLU A 12 -17.60 3.61 -12.38
C GLU A 12 -17.03 2.32 -11.76
N PHE A 13 -16.11 1.67 -12.47
CA PHE A 13 -15.41 0.45 -12.05
C PHE A 13 -13.89 0.66 -12.13
N GLN A 14 -13.16 0.29 -11.08
CA GLN A 14 -11.70 0.38 -11.05
C GLN A 14 -11.04 -0.93 -10.66
N TYR A 15 -9.96 -1.23 -11.37
CA TYR A 15 -9.02 -2.29 -11.05
C TYR A 15 -7.60 -1.72 -11.13
N GLU A 16 -6.89 -1.72 -10.01
CA GLU A 16 -5.55 -1.14 -9.93
C GLU A 16 -4.57 -2.04 -9.18
N VAL A 17 -3.31 -1.93 -9.59
CA VAL A 17 -2.20 -2.68 -9.00
C VAL A 17 -1.11 -1.69 -8.61
N ILE A 18 -1.11 -1.35 -7.33
CA ILE A 18 -0.19 -0.39 -6.75
C ILE A 18 1.11 -1.09 -6.35
N LYS A 19 2.25 -0.62 -6.88
CA LYS A 19 3.59 -1.12 -6.53
C LYS A 19 4.50 0.01 -6.06
N GLY A 20 5.33 -0.27 -5.06
CA GLY A 20 6.36 0.67 -4.58
C GLY A 20 5.82 1.66 -3.56
N THR A 21 6.27 2.92 -3.61
CA THR A 21 5.89 3.97 -2.65
C THR A 21 5.00 5.02 -3.30
N THR A 22 3.69 5.04 -2.98
CA THR A 22 2.73 5.95 -3.61
C THR A 22 1.55 6.31 -2.69
N SER A 23 0.84 7.39 -3.02
CA SER A 23 -0.34 7.87 -2.29
C SER A 23 -1.48 8.29 -3.25
N PRO A 24 -2.08 7.31 -3.96
CA PRO A 24 -3.13 7.58 -4.94
C PRO A 24 -4.47 7.94 -4.29
N LYS A 25 -5.37 8.54 -5.07
CA LYS A 25 -6.77 8.77 -4.68
C LYS A 25 -7.70 8.18 -5.73
N PHE A 26 -8.69 7.41 -5.31
CA PHE A 26 -9.64 6.75 -6.18
C PHE A 26 -11.07 7.11 -5.79
N LEU A 27 -11.89 7.36 -6.80
CA LEU A 27 -13.32 7.54 -6.70
C LEU A 27 -14.02 6.64 -7.73
N SER A 28 -14.79 5.64 -7.28
CA SER A 28 -15.65 4.82 -8.14
C SER A 28 -16.66 4.01 -7.37
N GLU A 29 -17.76 3.61 -7.98
CA GLU A 29 -18.80 2.78 -7.34
C GLU A 29 -18.23 1.44 -6.88
N PHE A 30 -17.44 0.77 -7.73
CA PHE A 30 -16.78 -0.51 -7.42
C PHE A 30 -15.26 -0.42 -7.58
N GLN A 31 -14.51 -0.97 -6.61
CA GLN A 31 -13.05 -0.97 -6.58
C GLN A 31 -12.48 -2.34 -6.24
N TYR A 32 -11.48 -2.76 -7.03
CA TYR A 32 -10.63 -3.90 -6.73
C TYR A 32 -9.16 -3.48 -6.77
N GLU A 33 -8.47 -3.62 -5.64
CA GLU A 33 -7.12 -3.08 -5.48
C GLU A 33 -6.12 -4.14 -5.01
N VAL A 34 -4.94 -4.14 -5.61
CA VAL A 34 -3.81 -4.97 -5.14
C VAL A 34 -2.61 -4.09 -4.83
N ILE A 35 -2.25 -4.01 -3.54
CA ILE A 35 -1.17 -3.16 -3.06
C ILE A 35 0.05 -4.02 -2.69
N LYS A 36 1.20 -3.70 -3.30
CA LYS A 36 2.49 -4.35 -3.02
C LYS A 36 3.56 -3.30 -2.71
N GLY A 37 3.95 -3.17 -1.45
CA GLY A 37 4.99 -2.21 -1.03
C GLY A 37 4.52 -1.27 0.09
N THR A 38 4.83 0.01 -0.03
CA THR A 38 4.48 1.04 0.97
C THR A 38 3.48 2.02 0.37
N ALA A 39 2.20 1.91 0.69
CA ALA A 39 1.18 2.79 0.08
C ALA A 39 0.36 3.56 1.11
N SER A 40 -0.15 4.72 0.68
CA SER A 40 -1.14 5.48 1.45
C SER A 40 -2.30 5.95 0.55
N PRO A 41 -3.10 5.01 0.02
CA PRO A 41 -4.20 5.34 -0.87
C PRO A 41 -5.38 5.96 -0.11
N LYS A 42 -6.18 6.75 -0.83
CA LYS A 42 -7.50 7.17 -0.39
C LYS A 42 -8.57 6.62 -1.32
N PHE A 43 -9.53 5.90 -0.78
CA PHE A 43 -10.59 5.25 -1.54
C PHE A 43 -11.95 5.84 -1.17
N LEU A 44 -12.76 6.17 -2.17
CA LEU A 44 -14.18 6.50 -2.01
C LEU A 44 -14.99 5.64 -2.99
N SER A 45 -15.77 4.70 -2.47
CA SER A 45 -16.58 3.75 -3.25
C SER A 45 -17.86 3.30 -2.56
N GLU A 46 -18.76 2.63 -3.27
CA GLU A 46 -19.85 1.88 -2.65
C GLU A 46 -19.36 0.48 -2.22
N PHE A 47 -18.53 -0.14 -3.05
CA PHE A 47 -17.93 -1.45 -2.81
C PHE A 47 -16.42 -1.42 -3.02
N LEU A 48 -15.67 -1.77 -1.97
CA LEU A 48 -14.21 -1.89 -2.00
C LEU A 48 -13.77 -3.32 -1.67
N TYR A 49 -12.99 -3.91 -2.56
CA TYR A 49 -12.22 -5.12 -2.30
C TYR A 49 -10.73 -4.82 -2.44
N GLU A 50 -9.92 -5.19 -1.43
CA GLU A 50 -8.49 -4.95 -1.48
C GLU A 50 -7.65 -6.13 -0.98
N VAL A 51 -6.47 -6.29 -1.59
CA VAL A 51 -5.43 -7.25 -1.18
C VAL A 51 -4.13 -6.50 -0.96
N ILE A 52 -3.64 -6.52 0.28
CA ILE A 52 -2.41 -5.80 0.66
C ILE A 52 -1.31 -6.78 1.01
N LYS A 53 -0.15 -6.61 0.36
CA LYS A 53 1.11 -7.29 0.67
C LYS A 53 2.21 -6.27 0.90
N GLY A 54 2.38 -5.84 2.14
CA GLY A 54 3.39 -4.85 2.52
C GLY A 54 2.94 -3.97 3.68
N THR A 55 3.46 -2.73 3.72
CA THR A 55 3.07 -1.72 4.71
C THR A 55 2.08 -0.78 4.05
N THR A 56 0.90 -0.59 4.64
CA THR A 56 -0.07 0.33 4.06
C THR A 56 -0.66 1.23 5.15
N SER A 57 -1.04 2.44 4.78
CA SER A 57 -1.86 3.33 5.60
C SER A 57 -3.07 3.73 4.78
N LEU A 58 -4.19 3.07 5.04
CA LEU A 58 -5.41 3.22 4.25
C LEU A 58 -6.29 4.31 4.85
N ASN A 59 -7.00 5.01 3.97
CA ASN A 59 -8.16 5.78 4.34
C ASN A 59 -9.25 5.53 3.30
N PHE A 60 -10.29 4.78 3.68
CA PHE A 60 -11.41 4.49 2.82
C PHE A 60 -12.71 5.05 3.40
N VAL A 61 -13.63 5.39 2.50
CA VAL A 61 -15.04 5.61 2.80
C VAL A 61 -15.80 4.73 1.83
N SER A 62 -16.45 3.67 2.35
CA SER A 62 -17.23 2.74 1.53
C SER A 62 -18.39 2.13 2.29
N GLU A 63 -19.51 1.90 1.62
CA GLU A 63 -20.70 1.26 2.21
C GLU A 63 -20.44 -0.21 2.51
N PHE A 64 -19.74 -0.89 1.61
CA PHE A 64 -19.32 -2.28 1.77
C PHE A 64 -17.80 -2.40 1.55
N GLN A 65 -17.14 -3.12 2.45
CA GLN A 65 -15.68 -3.26 2.47
C GLN A 65 -15.29 -4.70 2.75
N HIS A 66 -14.38 -5.23 1.92
CA HIS A 66 -13.78 -6.53 2.14
C HIS A 66 -12.26 -6.43 1.97
N GLU A 67 -11.54 -6.52 3.10
CA GLU A 67 -10.09 -6.34 3.16
C GLU A 67 -9.39 -7.68 3.44
N VAL A 68 -8.36 -7.99 2.65
CA VAL A 68 -7.44 -9.10 2.89
C VAL A 68 -6.02 -8.56 3.09
N ILE A 69 -5.58 -8.49 4.36
CA ILE A 69 -4.24 -8.03 4.72
C ILE A 69 -3.30 -9.23 4.92
N GLU A 70 -2.32 -9.39 4.03
CA GLU A 70 -1.20 -10.29 4.24
C GLU A 70 0.04 -9.45 4.63
N VAL A 71 0.10 -9.04 5.91
CA VAL A 71 1.28 -8.37 6.45
C VAL A 71 2.41 -9.39 6.57
N ARG A 72 3.40 -9.31 5.68
CA ARG A 72 4.71 -9.91 6.00
C ARG A 72 5.38 -9.02 7.03
N MET A 73 5.39 -9.49 8.28
CA MET A 73 6.29 -8.98 9.30
C MET A 73 7.71 -9.18 8.77
N PHE A 74 8.34 -8.13 8.23
CA PHE A 74 9.77 -8.15 8.02
C PHE A 74 10.39 -8.13 9.42
N HIS A 75 10.80 -9.31 9.91
CA HIS A 75 11.79 -9.38 10.97
C HIS A 75 13.04 -8.73 10.37
N GLY A 76 13.30 -7.48 10.76
CA GLY A 76 14.58 -6.87 10.47
C GLY A 76 15.63 -7.64 11.22
N GLU A 77 16.18 -8.69 10.62
CA GLU A 77 17.49 -9.18 11.02
C GLU A 77 18.44 -8.01 10.78
N ARG A 78 18.82 -7.34 11.88
CA ARG A 78 20.06 -6.58 11.89
C ARG A 78 21.14 -7.60 11.62
N ASP A 79 21.60 -7.65 10.38
CA ASP A 79 22.89 -8.25 10.06
C ASP A 79 23.94 -7.47 10.85
N SER A 80 24.31 -8.00 12.02
CA SER A 80 25.34 -7.44 12.89
C SER A 80 26.72 -7.76 12.32
N GLY A 81 26.92 -7.49 11.02
CA GLY A 81 28.17 -7.58 10.30
C GLY A 81 29.08 -6.37 10.55
N GLN A 82 29.22 -5.95 11.81
CA GLN A 82 30.27 -5.01 12.21
C GLN A 82 31.13 -5.67 13.29
N LEU A 83 32.27 -6.21 12.84
CA LEU A 83 33.34 -6.68 13.72
C LEU A 83 33.79 -5.54 14.65
N PRO A 84 34.11 -5.81 15.92
CA PRO A 84 34.66 -4.78 16.80
C PRO A 84 35.99 -4.29 16.24
N VAL A 85 36.11 -2.96 16.09
CA VAL A 85 37.40 -2.31 15.86
C VAL A 85 38.24 -2.53 17.11
N VAL A 86 39.21 -3.45 17.05
CA VAL A 86 40.28 -3.53 18.05
C VAL A 86 41.21 -2.36 17.76
N LEU A 87 41.19 -1.35 18.61
CA LEU A 87 42.23 -0.33 18.67
C LEU A 87 43.49 -0.97 19.24
N SER A 88 44.59 -0.91 18.50
CA SER A 88 45.96 -1.16 18.99
C SER A 88 46.72 0.15 19.01
#